data_AF-A0A2E7QZM4-F1
#
_entry.id   AF-A0A2E7QZM4-F1
#
_cell.length_a   1.000
_cell.length_b   1.000
_cell.length_c   1.000
_cell.angle_alpha   90.00
_cell.angle_beta   90.00
_cell.angle_gamma   90.00
#
_symmetry.space_group_name_H-M   'P 1'
#
loop_
_entity.id
_entity.type
_entity.pdbx_description
1 polymer ?
#
loop_
_entity_poly.entity_id
_entity_poly.type
_entity_poly.pdbx_seq_one_letter_code
_entity_poly.pdbx_strand_id
1 'polypeptide(L)' 'KIIASSGFGPAKCHLLAEARAPVDVIGTGSYLPTTWSETYATADIIEYDGTARVKLGREFLLRR' A
#
# COMPACT_ATOMS: atom_id res chain seq x y z
N LYS A 1 -15.80 8.61 7.14
CA LYS A 1 -14.52 8.35 7.80
C LYS A 1 -13.51 7.87 6.76
N ILE A 2 -12.37 8.54 6.63
CA ILE A 2 -11.26 8.26 5.73
C ILE A 2 -10.15 7.58 6.54
N ILE A 3 -9.78 6.37 6.13
CA ILE A 3 -8.73 5.57 6.76
C ILE A 3 -7.53 5.56 5.82
N ALA A 4 -6.39 6.07 6.30
CA ALA A 4 -5.17 6.15 5.52
C ALA A 4 -4.19 5.05 5.97
N SER A 5 -3.95 4.06 5.11
CA SER A 5 -3.15 2.86 5.44
C SER A 5 -1.98 2.57 4.49
N SER A 6 -1.69 3.49 3.56
CA SER A 6 -0.65 3.31 2.54
C SER A 6 0.75 3.66 3.06
N GLY A 7 1.31 2.78 3.89
CA GLY A 7 2.68 2.90 4.41
C GLY A 7 2.91 4.20 5.19
N PHE A 8 2.11 4.41 6.23
CA PHE A 8 2.23 5.59 7.09
C PHE A 8 3.34 5.41 8.14
N GLY A 9 4.29 6.34 8.12
CA GLY A 9 5.29 6.56 9.17
C GLY A 9 5.27 8.03 9.64
N PRO A 10 6.10 8.41 10.63
CA PRO A 10 6.01 9.70 11.32
C PRO A 10 6.02 10.91 10.38
N ALA A 11 6.92 10.93 9.40
CA ALA A 11 7.03 12.03 8.45
C ALA A 11 5.76 12.23 7.60
N LYS A 12 5.15 11.13 7.13
CA LYS A 12 3.90 11.18 6.35
C LYS A 12 2.73 11.61 7.23
N CYS A 13 2.65 11.14 8.47
CA CYS A 13 1.64 11.59 9.43
C CYS A 13 1.74 13.10 9.68
N HIS A 14 2.95 13.62 9.92
CA HIS A 14 3.16 15.05 10.16
C HIS A 14 2.76 15.89 8.94
N LEU A 15 3.18 15.49 7.74
CA LEU A 15 2.81 16.17 6.50
C LEU A 15 1.28 16.27 6.32
N LEU A 16 0.55 15.18 6.56
CA LEU A 16 -0.91 15.19 6.41
C LEU A 16 -1.60 16.05 7.47
N ALA A 17 -1.05 16.13 8.68
CA ALA A 17 -1.55 17.01 9.72
C ALA A 17 -1.35 18.48 9.34
N GLU A 18 -0.16 18.87 8.88
CA GLU A 18 0.15 20.23 8.42
C GLU A 18 -0.72 20.64 7.22
N ALA A 19 -0.92 19.72 6.26
CA ALA A 19 -1.79 19.95 5.11
C ALA A 19 -3.29 19.99 5.46
N ARG A 20 -3.66 19.71 6.71
CA ARG A 20 -5.06 19.52 7.15
C ARG A 20 -5.81 18.55 6.25
N ALA A 21 -5.11 17.49 5.81
CA ALA A 21 -5.68 16.50 4.93
C ALA A 21 -6.87 15.81 5.63
N PRO A 22 -7.99 15.57 4.94
CA PRO A 22 -9.16 14.95 5.55
C PRO A 22 -8.87 13.46 5.80
N VAL A 23 -8.42 13.12 7.01
CA VAL A 23 -8.14 11.75 7.46
C VAL A 23 -8.68 11.58 8.87
N ASP A 24 -9.51 10.55 9.08
CA ASP A 24 -10.09 10.23 10.37
C ASP A 24 -9.22 9.25 11.18
N VAL A 25 -8.54 8.32 10.49
CA VAL A 25 -7.72 7.26 11.11
C VAL A 25 -6.49 6.97 10.25
N ILE A 26 -5.34 6.78 10.91
CA ILE A 26 -4.11 6.31 10.27
C ILE A 26 -3.88 4.85 10.67
N GLY A 27 -3.82 3.96 9.68
CA GLY A 27 -3.39 2.58 9.83
C GLY A 27 -1.92 2.45 9.45
N THR A 28 -1.13 1.75 10.26
CA THR A 28 0.27 1.49 9.95
C THR A 28 0.55 -0.02 9.97
N GLY A 29 1.37 -0.46 9.02
CA GLY A 29 1.72 -1.88 8.82
C GLY A 29 3.22 -2.08 8.92
N SER A 30 3.96 -1.71 7.87
CA SER A 30 5.43 -1.82 7.79
C SER A 30 6.21 -0.88 8.73
N TYR A 31 5.58 -0.32 9.77
CA TYR A 31 6.22 0.55 10.75
C TYR A 31 6.94 -0.25 11.85
N LEU A 32 7.71 -1.26 11.45
CA LEU A 32 8.60 -2.01 12.33
C LEU A 32 9.90 -2.32 11.58
N PRO A 33 11.02 -2.33 12.32
CA PRO A 33 12.06 -1.30 12.46
C PRO A 33 12.84 -0.96 11.17
N THR A 34 13.72 0.05 11.26
CA THR A 34 14.52 0.63 10.15
C THR A 34 15.40 -0.34 9.35
N THR A 35 15.57 -1.58 9.82
CA THR A 35 16.49 -2.55 9.21
C THR A 35 15.88 -3.94 9.21
N TRP A 36 15.33 -4.37 8.07
CA TRP A 36 14.97 -5.77 7.80
C TRP A 36 15.79 -6.25 6.60
N SER A 37 16.55 -7.32 6.76
CA SER A 37 17.37 -7.96 5.72
C SER A 37 16.56 -8.86 4.79
N GLU A 38 15.25 -9.04 5.03
CA GLU A 38 14.42 -10.01 4.32
C GLU A 38 13.20 -9.41 3.64
N THR A 39 12.85 -10.07 2.54
CA THR A 39 12.21 -9.59 1.32
C THR A 39 10.80 -9.03 1.49
N TYR A 40 10.54 -7.86 0.89
CA TYR A 40 9.19 -7.38 0.58
C TYR A 40 8.54 -8.33 -0.45
N ALA A 41 7.84 -9.35 0.02
CA ALA A 41 7.01 -10.19 -0.84
C ALA A 41 5.65 -9.52 -1.05
N THR A 42 5.36 -9.13 -2.29
CA THR A 42 4.00 -8.74 -2.69
C THR A 42 3.40 -9.90 -3.46
N ALA A 43 2.18 -10.30 -3.09
CA ALA A 43 1.36 -11.22 -3.88
C ALA A 43 0.25 -10.40 -4.55
N ASP A 44 0.25 -10.41 -5.88
CA ASP A 44 -0.79 -9.78 -6.69
C ASP A 44 -1.65 -10.88 -7.32
N ILE A 45 -2.97 -10.73 -7.29
CA ILE A 45 -3.88 -11.63 -8.01
C ILE A 45 -3.87 -11.24 -9.50
N ILE A 46 -3.59 -12.21 -10.37
CA ILE A 46 -3.53 -12.02 -11.83
C ILE A 46 -4.68 -12.67 -12.59
N GLU A 47 -5.43 -13.56 -11.93
CA GLU A 47 -6.51 -14.33 -12.54
C GLU A 47 -7.61 -14.65 -11.51
N TYR A 48 -8.86 -14.61 -11.95
CA TYR A 48 -10.02 -15.09 -11.21
C TYR A 48 -10.75 -16.06 -12.12
N ASP A 49 -10.92 -17.32 -11.69
CA ASP A 49 -11.66 -18.35 -12.41
C ASP A 49 -11.26 -18.46 -13.90
N GLY A 50 -9.96 -18.56 -14.20
CA GLY A 50 -9.45 -18.65 -15.58
C GLY A 50 -9.50 -17.33 -16.37
N THR A 51 -10.05 -16.26 -15.79
CA THR A 51 -10.14 -14.94 -16.43
C THR A 51 -9.03 -14.02 -15.92
N ALA A 52 -8.09 -13.66 -16.79
CA ALA A 52 -7.02 -12.71 -16.48
C ALA A 52 -7.59 -11.34 -16.04
N ARG A 53 -7.28 -10.93 -14.81
CA ARG A 53 -7.65 -9.61 -14.27
C ARG A 53 -6.61 -9.14 -13.27
N VAL A 54 -6.20 -7.89 -13.40
CA VAL A 54 -5.23 -7.23 -12.52
C VAL A 54 -5.73 -5.85 -12.10
N LYS A 55 -5.11 -5.29 -11.07
CA LYS A 55 -5.29 -3.88 -10.72
C LYS A 55 -4.77 -3.00 -11.85
N LEU A 56 -5.50 -1.93 -12.17
CA LEU A 56 -5.04 -0.93 -13.14
C LEU A 56 -3.61 -0.45 -12.80
N GLY A 57 -2.72 -0.46 -13.79
CA GLY A 57 -1.29 -0.18 -13.64
C GLY A 57 -0.43 -1.42 -13.31
N ARG A 58 -1.02 -2.61 -13.20
CA ARG A 58 -0.32 -3.90 -13.02
C ARG A 58 -0.47 -4.83 -14.23
N GLU A 59 -0.85 -4.31 -15.39
CA GLU A 59 -1.03 -5.06 -16.64
C GLU A 59 0.23 -5.79 -17.09
N PHE A 60 1.41 -5.30 -16.69
CA PHE A 60 2.70 -5.95 -16.96
C PHE A 60 2.86 -7.32 -16.28
N LEU A 61 2.01 -7.66 -15.30
CA LEU A 61 2.00 -8.98 -14.66
C LEU A 61 1.32 -10.05 -15.53
N LEU A 62 0.49 -9.65 -16.49
CA LEU A 62 -0.11 -10.58 -17.44
C LEU A 62 0.97 -10.98 -18.45
N ARG A 63 1.37 -12.26 -18.44
CA ARG A 63 2.32 -12.82 -19.42
C ARG A 63 1.73 -12.68 -20.84
N ARG A 64 2.56 -12.25 -21.79
CA ARG A 64 2.27 -12.40 -23.22
C ARG A 64 2.53 -13.83 -23.68
#